data_AF-A0A1I6L2R5-F1
#
_entry.id   AF-A0A1I6L2R5-F1
#
_cell.length_a   1.000
_cell.length_b   1.000
_cell.length_c   1.000
_cell.angle_alpha   90.00
_cell.angle_beta   90.00
_cell.angle_gamma   90.00
#
_symmetry.space_group_name_H-M   'P 1'
#
loop_
_entity.id
_entity.type
_entity.pdbx_description
1 polymer ?
#
loop_
_entity_poly.entity_id
_entity_poly.type
_entity_poly.pdbx_seq_one_letter_code
_entity_poly.pdbx_strand_id
1 'polypeptide(L)' 'MATQHTAPVAPFHPSAWLTAFEQIGGSYALGAGQTLYLFVSNCTDADLATVMRHIIGRPERRDAIKAAIEAKRMGEAA' A
#
# COMPACT_ATOMS: atom_id res chain seq x y z
N MET A 1 -35.37 -15.69 -1.30
CA MET A 1 -34.38 -15.15 -0.35
C MET A 1 -33.01 -15.53 -0.86
N ALA A 2 -32.23 -14.59 -1.39
CA ALA A 2 -30.89 -14.90 -1.93
C ALA A 2 -29.85 -14.82 -0.81
N THR A 3 -29.23 -15.94 -0.49
CA THR A 3 -28.10 -16.02 0.45
C THR A 3 -26.89 -15.34 -0.18
N GLN A 4 -26.56 -14.13 0.28
CA GLN A 4 -25.30 -13.47 -0.06
C GLN A 4 -24.15 -14.23 0.61
N HIS A 5 -23.37 -14.95 -0.20
CA HIS A 5 -22.09 -15.50 0.21
C HIS A 5 -21.08 -14.35 0.22
N THR A 6 -20.93 -13.66 1.36
CA THR A 6 -19.83 -12.70 1.55
C THR A 6 -18.52 -13.48 1.55
N ALA A 7 -17.85 -13.55 0.40
CA ALA A 7 -16.49 -14.06 0.34
C ALA A 7 -15.62 -13.26 1.33
N PRO A 8 -14.73 -13.92 2.09
CA PRO A 8 -13.87 -13.23 3.04
C PRO A 8 -13.04 -12.17 2.32
N VAL A 9 -13.05 -10.95 2.87
CA VAL A 9 -12.21 -9.85 2.37
C VAL A 9 -10.76 -10.29 2.53
N ALA A 10 -10.04 -10.44 1.41
CA ALA A 10 -8.64 -10.82 1.46
C ALA A 10 -7.83 -9.85 2.34
N PRO A 11 -6.91 -10.35 3.18
CA PRO A 11 -6.08 -9.52 4.04
C PRO A 11 -5.24 -8.53 3.23
N PHE A 12 -5.06 -7.32 3.77
CA PHE A 12 -4.19 -6.32 3.16
C PHE A 12 -2.75 -6.55 3.60
N HIS A 13 -1.86 -6.79 2.64
CA HIS A 13 -0.44 -7.02 2.90
C HIS A 13 0.38 -5.77 2.52
N PRO A 14 0.86 -4.97 3.50
CA PRO A 14 1.51 -3.69 3.22
C PRO A 14 2.82 -3.84 2.44
N SER A 15 3.63 -4.84 2.76
CA SER A 15 4.88 -5.11 2.02
C SER A 15 4.62 -5.49 0.57
N ALA A 16 3.62 -6.33 0.31
CA ALA A 16 3.22 -6.70 -1.05
C ALA A 16 2.67 -5.50 -1.82
N TRP A 17 1.92 -4.61 -1.15
CA TRP A 17 1.45 -3.36 -1.74
C TRP A 17 2.61 -2.43 -2.11
N LEU A 18 3.63 -2.30 -1.26
CA LEU A 18 4.83 -1.50 -1.54
C LEU A 18 5.58 -2.06 -2.76
N THR A 19 5.77 -3.38 -2.82
CA THR A 19 6.38 -4.04 -3.99
C THR A 19 5.57 -3.78 -5.26
N ALA A 20 4.24 -3.90 -5.20
CA ALA A 20 3.37 -3.64 -6.35
C ALA A 20 3.45 -2.16 -6.78
N PHE A 21 3.56 -1.23 -5.83
CA PHE A 21 3.72 0.19 -6.11
C PHE A 21 5.08 0.49 -6.78
N GLU A 22 6.16 -0.15 -6.33
CA GLU A 22 7.47 -0.04 -6.97
C GLU A 22 7.47 -0.62 -8.39
N GLN A 23 6.78 -1.76 -8.62
CA GLN A 23 6.69 -2.42 -9.91
C GLN A 23 6.04 -1.57 -11.00
N ILE A 24 5.10 -0.69 -10.64
CA ILE A 24 4.46 0.21 -11.60
C ILE A 24 5.29 1.49 -11.85
N GLY A 25 6.49 1.61 -11.27
CA GLY A 25 7.34 2.81 -11.38
C GLY A 25 7.09 3.85 -10.30
N GLY A 26 6.50 3.44 -9.18
CA GLY A 26 6.39 4.24 -7.97
C GLY A 26 7.64 4.16 -7.09
N SER A 27 7.83 5.14 -6.23
CA SER A 27 8.79 5.08 -5.13
C SER A 27 8.22 5.76 -3.90
N TYR A 28 8.70 5.40 -2.71
CA TYR A 28 8.09 5.87 -1.48
C TYR A 28 9.14 6.32 -0.46
N ALA A 29 8.72 7.22 0.43
CA ALA A 29 9.54 7.67 1.55
C ALA A 29 8.67 7.89 2.79
N LEU A 30 9.29 7.70 3.95
CA LEU A 30 8.73 8.11 5.23
C LEU A 30 9.51 9.34 5.70
N GLY A 31 8.83 10.49 5.74
CA GLY A 31 9.39 11.74 6.25
C GLY A 31 9.15 11.93 7.74
N ALA A 32 9.58 13.08 8.26
CA ALA A 32 9.36 13.46 9.65
C ALA A 32 7.87 13.42 10.02
N GLY A 33 7.58 13.01 11.26
CA GLY A 33 6.20 12.85 11.74
C GLY A 33 5.44 11.69 11.10
N GLN A 34 6.15 10.66 10.61
CA GLN A 34 5.57 9.49 9.93
C GLN A 34 4.71 9.87 8.71
N THR A 35 5.08 10.95 8.02
CA THR A 35 4.40 11.35 6.79
C THR A 35 4.80 10.38 5.66
N LEU A 36 3.79 9.74 5.05
CA LEU A 36 3.98 8.84 3.92
C LEU A 36 3.99 9.66 2.61
N TYR A 37 5.10 9.62 1.89
CA TYR A 37 5.23 10.17 0.55
C TYR A 37 5.24 9.04 -0.48
N LEU A 38 4.44 9.22 -1.54
CA LEU A 38 4.35 8.33 -2.69
C LEU A 38 4.68 9.15 -3.94
N PHE A 39 5.73 8.76 -4.64
CA PHE A 39 6.19 9.39 -5.85
C PHE A 39 5.90 8.48 -7.04
N VAL A 40 5.50 9.06 -8.16
CA VAL A 40 5.28 8.34 -9.42
C VAL A 40 5.93 9.12 -10.55
N SER A 41 6.64 8.40 -11.41
CA SER A 41 7.35 9.00 -12.54
C SER A 41 6.91 8.42 -13.88
N ASN A 42 6.88 7.09 -14.01
CA ASN A 42 6.61 6.40 -15.29
C ASN A 42 5.57 5.29 -15.10
N CYS A 43 4.39 5.64 -14.56
CA CYS A 43 3.25 4.73 -14.41
C CYS A 43 2.08 5.19 -15.26
N THR A 44 1.23 4.26 -15.72
CA THR A 44 -0.04 4.62 -16.34
C THR A 44 -1.07 5.03 -15.28
N ASP A 45 -2.03 5.89 -15.63
CA ASP A 45 -3.11 6.29 -14.70
C ASP A 45 -3.95 5.08 -14.25
N ALA A 46 -4.11 4.08 -15.12
CA ALA A 46 -4.86 2.86 -14.82
C ALA A 46 -4.15 2.01 -13.76
N ASP A 47 -2.83 1.86 -13.86
CA ASP A 47 -2.03 1.12 -12.87
C ASP A 47 -2.01 1.86 -11.54
N LEU A 48 -1.81 3.18 -11.57
CA LEU A 48 -1.83 4.01 -10.38
C LEU A 48 -3.18 3.93 -9.66
N ALA A 49 -4.29 4.09 -10.38
CA ALA A 49 -5.62 3.96 -9.83
C ALA A 49 -5.86 2.57 -9.22
N THR A 50 -5.38 1.52 -9.89
CA THR A 50 -5.49 0.13 -9.44
C THR A 50 -4.75 -0.10 -8.13
N VAL A 51 -3.54 0.44 -7.95
CA VAL A 51 -2.77 0.29 -6.71
C VAL A 51 -3.33 1.19 -5.60
N MET A 52 -3.67 2.44 -5.93
CA MET A 52 -4.12 3.43 -4.94
C MET A 52 -5.49 3.13 -4.35
N ARG A 53 -6.41 2.49 -5.09
CA ARG A 53 -7.74 2.12 -4.56
C ARG A 53 -7.68 1.28 -3.28
N HIS A 54 -6.57 0.57 -3.06
CA HIS A 54 -6.40 -0.25 -1.87
C HIS A 54 -6.18 0.58 -0.60
N ILE A 55 -5.77 1.85 -0.70
CA ILE A 55 -5.44 2.72 0.44
C ILE A 55 -6.29 4.00 0.51
N ILE A 56 -6.94 4.38 -0.59
CA ILE A 56 -7.87 5.52 -0.62
C ILE A 56 -9.04 5.25 0.34
N GLY A 57 -9.32 6.23 1.21
CA GLY A 57 -10.36 6.13 2.23
C GLY A 57 -10.06 5.15 3.38
N ARG A 58 -8.84 4.60 3.44
CA ARG A 58 -8.43 3.56 4.40
C ARG A 58 -7.22 4.00 5.21
N PRO A 59 -7.38 4.87 6.23
CA PRO A 59 -6.27 5.33 7.08
C PRO A 59 -5.48 4.18 7.71
N GLU A 60 -6.16 3.11 8.15
CA GLU A 60 -5.54 1.94 8.77
C GLU A 60 -4.52 1.25 7.85
N ARG A 61 -4.78 1.24 6.55
CA ARG A 61 -3.87 0.64 5.56
C ARG A 61 -2.68 1.55 5.28
N ARG A 62 -2.87 2.87 5.32
CA ARG A 62 -1.77 3.85 5.22
C ARG A 62 -0.84 3.73 6.42
N ASP A 63 -1.38 3.54 7.62
CA ASP A 63 -0.56 3.34 8.83
C ASP A 63 0.17 2.00 8.82
N ALA A 64 -0.48 0.92 8.35
CA ALA A 64 0.19 -0.37 8.14
C ALA A 64 1.35 -0.28 7.13
N ILE A 65 1.21 0.53 6.08
CA ILE A 65 2.30 0.80 5.14
C ILE A 65 3.46 1.52 5.83
N LYS A 66 3.20 2.57 6.61
CA LYS A 66 4.25 3.29 7.35
C LYS A 66 5.03 2.35 8.26
N ALA A 67 4.32 1.51 9.03
CA ALA A 67 4.93 0.51 9.91
C ALA A 67 5.81 -0.48 9.12
N ALA A 68 5.34 -0.95 7.95
CA ALA A 68 6.13 -1.84 7.11
C ALA A 68 7.40 -1.17 6.56
N ILE A 69 7.34 0.12 6.20
CA ILE A 69 8.51 0.89 5.78
C ILE A 69 9.51 1.04 6.94
N GLU A 70 9.03 1.31 8.14
CA GLU A 70 9.84 1.45 9.33
C GLU A 70 10.56 0.14 9.69
N ALA A 71 9.83 -0.98 9.72
CA ALA A 71 10.40 -2.32 9.92
C ALA A 71 11.47 -2.66 8.86
N LYS A 72 11.19 -2.36 7.57
CA LYS A 72 12.18 -2.54 6.49
C LYS A 72 13.45 -1.71 6.72
N ARG A 73 13.34 -0.47 7.23
CA ARG A 73 14.50 0.41 7.53
C ARG A 73 15.30 -0.07 8.73
N MET A 74 14.65 -0.68 9.71
CA MET A 74 15.29 -1.24 10.90
C MET A 74 15.97 -2.59 10.62
N GLY A 75 15.83 -3.13 9.40
CA GLY A 75 16.38 -4.45 9.04
C GLY A 75 15.54 -5.62 9.55
N GLU A 76 14.33 -5.34 10.06
CA GLU A 76 13.39 -6.34 10.57
C GLU A 76 12.53 -6.97 9.47
N ALA A 77 13.05 -7.00 8.24
CA ALA A 77 12.40 -7.69 7.12
C ALA A 77 12.76 -9.18 7.17
N ALA A 78 11.91 -9.97 7.84
CA ALA A 78 11.86 -11.42 7.67
C ALA A 78 10.76 -11.80 6.67
#